data_AF-A0A3M3URX8-F1
#
_entry.id   AF-A0A3M3URX8-F1
#
_cell.length_a   1.000
_cell.length_b   1.000
_cell.length_c   1.000
_cell.angle_alpha   90.00
_cell.angle_beta   90.00
_cell.angle_gamma   90.00
#
_symmetry.space_group_name_H-M   'P 1'
#
loop_
_entity.id
_entity.type
_entity.pdbx_description
1 polymer ?
#
loop_
_entity_poly.entity_id
_entity_poly.type
_entity_poly.pdbx_seq_one_letter_code
_entity_poly.pdbx_strand_id
1 'polypeptide(L)'
;MIKAHGVDVDAYLRGEMVMHFRRITLTQRHAANPIVFKGAGHVHLDKGHLRYVVYHTCVGDEANRHMAMSFSGQAGELINLDSLFDFEGQDLNGNIWTAEGVHTSGGNYRSEFCVVEGSIEFLRSQRPSSGSRPNTLHQIYFHDPHFPAPWLHVAPGLEFLCGESTVTITKDESGCDVSVLDGHLSDEFSRAISKALNVLSGVRLQLGVAEKIYQGVSAVQLYSRDVQLSNQQLPPPVEIPFRCASDFFGQVFNLLVEFIEQDGAVYYDNWNKLNRAWQAGIESAALNVSVCIEGVLKTYFGALGTDKNFAELTKLAIPAVMELEIDKRVKDLLRSCLGGAGNFKPKNALRALTESGKISPELGGKWNKLRSETAHAVVAGEAREDWQRMADLTFGNIKLFYEILFAITGYTGQRIDYESRGFPSASPSTRYHETPSAEDDIRPSCDHSSVG
;
A
#
# COMPACT_ATOMS: atom_id res chain seq x y z
N MET A 1 -15.67 18.55 -9.31
CA MET A 1 -16.69 17.81 -10.09
C MET A 1 -17.77 17.41 -9.09
N ILE A 2 -19.00 17.94 -9.19
CA ILE A 2 -19.94 17.94 -8.03
C ILE A 2 -20.84 16.68 -7.99
N LYS A 3 -21.01 15.94 -9.12
CA LYS A 3 -21.90 14.76 -9.18
C LYS A 3 -21.36 13.64 -10.09
N ALA A 4 -21.10 12.46 -9.53
CA ALA A 4 -20.76 11.24 -10.27
C ALA A 4 -21.93 10.24 -10.17
N HIS A 5 -22.63 9.96 -11.28
CA HIS A 5 -23.76 9.01 -11.33
C HIS A 5 -24.87 9.23 -10.26
N GLY A 6 -25.13 10.48 -9.86
CA GLY A 6 -26.12 10.79 -8.83
C GLY A 6 -25.60 10.71 -7.39
N VAL A 7 -24.32 10.40 -7.20
CA VAL A 7 -23.61 10.60 -5.93
C VAL A 7 -23.11 12.03 -5.86
N ASP A 8 -23.44 12.71 -4.78
CA ASP A 8 -22.83 13.98 -4.40
C ASP A 8 -21.47 13.69 -3.75
N VAL A 9 -20.42 13.82 -4.55
CA VAL A 9 -19.04 13.46 -4.16
C VAL A 9 -18.54 14.40 -3.06
N ASP A 10 -18.92 15.68 -3.12
CA ASP A 10 -18.50 16.66 -2.11
C ASP A 10 -19.16 16.35 -0.76
N ALA A 11 -20.46 15.99 -0.76
CA ALA A 11 -21.13 15.49 0.43
C ALA A 11 -20.51 14.19 0.95
N TYR A 12 -20.06 13.29 0.06
CA TYR A 12 -19.37 12.07 0.45
C TYR A 12 -18.05 12.38 1.17
N LEU A 13 -17.23 13.29 0.64
CA LEU A 13 -15.96 13.67 1.26
C LEU A 13 -16.14 14.37 2.61
N ARG A 14 -17.22 15.14 2.78
CA ARG A 14 -17.56 15.76 4.08
C ARG A 14 -18.22 14.79 5.07
N GLY A 15 -18.51 13.56 4.68
CA GLY A 15 -19.23 12.59 5.52
C GLY A 15 -20.72 12.88 5.65
N GLU A 16 -21.29 13.69 4.76
CA GLU A 16 -22.68 14.15 4.76
C GLU A 16 -23.55 13.39 3.74
N MET A 17 -22.95 12.48 2.96
CA MET A 17 -23.68 11.76 1.92
C MET A 17 -24.76 10.84 2.51
N VAL A 18 -25.97 10.97 1.96
CA VAL A 18 -27.07 10.03 2.13
C VAL A 18 -27.64 9.66 0.76
N MET A 19 -27.66 8.38 0.45
CA MET A 19 -28.23 7.80 -0.76
C MET A 19 -29.53 7.09 -0.43
N HIS A 20 -30.63 7.53 -1.02
CA HIS A 20 -31.94 6.92 -0.83
C HIS A 20 -32.24 5.86 -1.88
N PHE A 21 -32.80 4.74 -1.43
CA PHE A 21 -33.14 3.59 -2.27
C PHE A 21 -34.63 3.31 -2.22
N ARG A 22 -35.25 3.19 -3.41
CA ARG A 22 -36.64 2.75 -3.55
C ARG A 22 -36.81 1.32 -3.06
N ARG A 23 -35.77 0.50 -3.26
CA ARG A 23 -35.72 -0.90 -2.88
C ARG A 23 -34.29 -1.29 -2.59
N ILE A 24 -34.08 -1.97 -1.47
CA ILE A 24 -32.88 -2.71 -1.11
C ILE A 24 -33.31 -4.16 -0.90
N THR A 25 -32.51 -5.09 -1.39
CA THR A 25 -32.62 -6.52 -1.15
C THR A 25 -31.30 -6.99 -0.56
N LEU A 26 -31.35 -7.54 0.64
CA LEU A 26 -30.23 -8.23 1.28
C LEU A 26 -30.51 -9.73 1.18
N THR A 27 -29.58 -10.50 0.63
CA THR A 27 -29.71 -11.95 0.50
C THR A 27 -28.57 -12.64 1.21
N GLN A 28 -28.86 -13.44 2.22
CA GLN A 28 -27.86 -14.21 2.95
C GLN A 28 -27.13 -15.16 1.99
N ARG A 29 -25.81 -15.29 2.13
CA ARG A 29 -24.97 -16.19 1.32
C ARG A 29 -25.06 -17.65 1.77
N HIS A 30 -26.26 -18.13 2.08
CA HIS A 30 -26.52 -19.50 2.52
C HIS A 30 -27.39 -20.22 1.48
N ALA A 31 -26.91 -21.35 0.96
CA ALA A 31 -27.46 -21.97 -0.26
C ALA A 31 -28.86 -22.60 -0.08
N ALA A 32 -29.15 -23.20 1.08
CA ALA A 32 -30.36 -24.03 1.23
C ALA A 32 -31.61 -23.23 1.59
N ASN A 33 -31.45 -22.18 2.39
CA ASN A 33 -32.56 -21.35 2.88
C ASN A 33 -32.00 -19.99 3.30
N PRO A 34 -31.77 -19.06 2.37
CA PRO A 34 -31.22 -17.74 2.70
C PRO A 34 -32.26 -16.87 3.41
N ILE A 35 -31.83 -16.12 4.42
CA ILE A 35 -32.61 -14.99 4.93
C ILE A 35 -32.60 -13.88 3.87
N VAL A 36 -33.77 -13.33 3.55
CA VAL A 36 -33.90 -12.24 2.57
C VAL A 36 -34.64 -11.07 3.21
N PHE A 37 -33.95 -9.94 3.33
CA PHE A 37 -34.60 -8.69 3.74
C PHE A 37 -34.85 -7.82 2.51
N LYS A 38 -36.07 -7.31 2.40
CA LYS A 38 -36.49 -6.49 1.25
C LYS A 38 -37.34 -5.32 1.68
N GLY A 39 -36.98 -4.13 1.22
CA GLY A 39 -37.76 -2.93 1.47
C GLY A 39 -37.04 -1.65 1.06
N ALA A 40 -37.64 -0.49 1.33
CA ALA A 40 -36.99 0.79 1.09
C ALA A 40 -35.87 1.02 2.12
N GLY A 41 -34.96 1.94 1.84
CA GLY A 41 -33.87 2.22 2.76
C GLY A 41 -32.91 3.29 2.27
N HIS A 42 -31.79 3.40 2.96
CA HIS A 42 -30.75 4.35 2.58
C HIS A 42 -29.36 3.83 2.93
N VAL A 43 -28.35 4.34 2.24
CA VAL A 43 -26.94 4.20 2.59
C VAL A 43 -26.42 5.58 2.98
N HIS A 44 -25.69 5.68 4.08
CA HIS A 44 -25.07 6.93 4.53
C HIS A 44 -23.64 6.68 5.01
N LEU A 45 -22.86 7.74 5.16
CA LEU A 45 -21.56 7.66 5.80
C LEU A 45 -21.69 7.89 7.31
N ASP A 46 -21.10 7.00 8.10
CA ASP A 46 -20.91 7.14 9.54
C ASP A 46 -19.42 7.04 9.84
N LYS A 47 -18.80 8.18 10.18
CA LYS A 47 -17.35 8.29 10.42
C LYS A 47 -16.52 7.72 9.25
N GLY A 48 -16.99 7.87 8.01
CA GLY A 48 -16.31 7.35 6.82
C GLY A 48 -16.64 5.89 6.47
N HIS A 49 -17.43 5.18 7.29
CA HIS A 49 -17.96 3.87 6.91
C HIS A 49 -19.30 4.00 6.20
N LEU A 50 -19.48 3.31 5.09
CA LEU A 50 -20.77 3.16 4.44
C LEU A 50 -21.66 2.26 5.30
N ARG A 51 -22.77 2.80 5.79
CA ARG A 51 -23.77 2.08 6.57
C ARG A 51 -25.09 2.07 5.81
N TYR A 52 -25.78 0.94 5.88
CA TYR A 52 -27.12 0.83 5.31
C TYR A 52 -28.17 0.67 6.38
N VAL A 53 -29.38 1.11 6.04
CA VAL A 53 -30.61 0.88 6.79
C VAL A 53 -31.67 0.39 5.82
N VAL A 54 -32.31 -0.74 6.12
CA VAL A 54 -33.42 -1.31 5.33
C VAL A 54 -34.66 -1.43 6.21
N TYR A 55 -35.79 -0.92 5.71
CA TYR A 55 -37.10 -1.06 6.34
C TYR A 55 -37.84 -2.24 5.71
N HIS A 56 -37.83 -3.40 6.37
CA HIS A 56 -38.42 -4.64 5.89
C HIS A 56 -39.72 -4.97 6.63
N THR A 57 -40.74 -5.39 5.87
CA THR A 57 -41.95 -5.99 6.43
C THR A 57 -41.68 -7.47 6.65
N CYS A 58 -41.67 -7.93 7.91
CA CYS A 58 -41.37 -9.32 8.25
C CYS A 58 -42.41 -10.27 7.63
N VAL A 59 -41.97 -11.34 6.97
CA VAL A 59 -42.84 -12.37 6.38
C VAL A 59 -42.42 -13.73 6.92
N GLY A 60 -42.61 -13.96 8.21
CA GLY A 60 -42.32 -15.24 8.86
C GLY A 60 -41.31 -15.12 9.99
N ASP A 61 -40.31 -16.00 10.01
CA ASP A 61 -39.34 -16.14 11.10
C ASP A 61 -37.96 -15.50 10.81
N GLU A 62 -37.83 -14.71 9.75
CA GLU A 62 -36.55 -14.16 9.28
C GLU A 62 -35.80 -13.40 10.39
N ALA A 63 -36.53 -12.58 11.15
CA ALA A 63 -36.01 -11.83 12.29
C ALA A 63 -35.44 -12.75 13.38
N ASN A 64 -36.16 -13.82 13.73
CA ASN A 64 -35.74 -14.78 14.75
C ASN A 64 -34.50 -15.56 14.29
N ARG A 65 -34.50 -15.99 13.03
CA ARG A 65 -33.36 -16.67 12.41
C ARG A 65 -32.13 -15.78 12.38
N HIS A 66 -32.30 -14.50 12.04
CA HIS A 66 -31.19 -13.54 12.04
C HIS A 66 -30.61 -13.32 13.43
N MET A 67 -31.47 -13.10 14.44
CA MET A 67 -31.03 -12.95 15.84
C MET A 67 -30.28 -14.20 16.34
N ALA A 68 -30.68 -15.40 15.93
CA ALA A 68 -30.00 -16.63 16.32
C ALA A 68 -28.58 -16.75 15.75
N MET A 69 -28.29 -16.11 14.60
CA MET A 69 -26.94 -16.14 13.99
C MET A 69 -25.93 -15.26 14.73
N SER A 70 -26.38 -14.19 15.40
CA SER A 70 -25.48 -13.26 16.11
C SER A 70 -24.79 -13.89 17.33
N PHE A 71 -25.14 -15.14 17.71
CA PHE A 71 -24.63 -15.82 18.89
C PHE A 71 -23.68 -17.00 18.62
N SER A 72 -23.28 -17.24 17.37
CA SER A 72 -22.39 -18.36 17.02
C SER A 72 -21.01 -17.87 16.56
N GLY A 73 -20.02 -18.00 17.46
CA GLY A 73 -18.61 -17.95 17.10
C GLY A 73 -17.80 -18.69 18.14
N GLN A 74 -17.15 -19.79 17.75
CA GLN A 74 -16.16 -20.47 18.59
C GLN A 74 -14.74 -20.10 18.13
N ALA A 75 -13.79 -20.13 19.06
CA ALA A 75 -12.38 -19.98 18.71
C ALA A 75 -11.98 -21.08 17.70
N GLY A 76 -11.40 -20.68 16.57
CA GLY A 76 -11.00 -21.60 15.49
C GLY A 76 -11.95 -21.62 14.28
N GLU A 77 -13.08 -20.93 14.35
CA GLU A 77 -13.99 -20.76 13.21
C GLU A 77 -13.79 -19.37 12.58
N LEU A 78 -13.50 -19.33 11.28
CA LEU A 78 -13.61 -18.09 10.50
C LEU A 78 -15.07 -17.63 10.53
N ILE A 79 -15.31 -16.32 10.39
CA ILE A 79 -16.67 -15.79 10.16
C ILE A 79 -17.29 -16.62 9.05
N ASN A 80 -18.35 -17.37 9.37
CA ASN A 80 -18.98 -18.26 8.40
C ASN A 80 -19.47 -17.40 7.24
N LEU A 81 -19.07 -17.70 6.00
CA LEU A 81 -19.55 -17.00 4.82
C LEU A 81 -21.09 -17.00 4.74
N ASP A 82 -21.73 -18.03 5.29
CA ASP A 82 -23.19 -18.12 5.40
C ASP A 82 -23.79 -17.02 6.29
N SER A 83 -23.01 -16.36 7.15
CA SER A 83 -23.48 -15.25 7.99
C SER A 83 -23.47 -13.89 7.28
N LEU A 84 -22.88 -13.81 6.08
CA LEU A 84 -22.80 -12.59 5.29
C LEU A 84 -23.97 -12.47 4.32
N PHE A 85 -24.22 -11.25 3.84
CA PHE A 85 -25.30 -10.92 2.92
C PHE A 85 -24.77 -10.29 1.64
N ASP A 86 -25.46 -10.46 0.53
CA ASP A 86 -25.25 -9.68 -0.69
C ASP A 86 -26.32 -8.58 -0.75
N PHE A 87 -25.89 -7.35 -1.03
CA PHE A 87 -26.71 -6.14 -1.13
C PHE A 87 -27.01 -5.83 -2.60
N GLU A 88 -28.28 -5.64 -2.93
CA GLU A 88 -28.75 -5.04 -4.18
C GLU A 88 -29.73 -3.90 -3.89
N GLY A 89 -29.40 -2.68 -4.32
CA GLY A 89 -30.22 -1.49 -4.13
C GLY A 89 -30.55 -0.79 -5.44
N GLN A 90 -31.82 -0.40 -5.63
CA GLN A 90 -32.22 0.53 -6.69
C GLN A 90 -32.44 1.93 -6.11
N ASP A 91 -31.63 2.89 -6.55
CA ASP A 91 -31.71 4.28 -6.08
C ASP A 91 -32.94 5.02 -6.63
N LEU A 92 -33.15 6.28 -6.20
CA LEU A 92 -34.28 7.10 -6.68
C LEU A 92 -34.24 7.42 -8.18
N ASN A 93 -33.08 7.32 -8.82
CA ASN A 93 -32.87 7.55 -10.24
C ASN A 93 -32.96 6.26 -11.07
N GLY A 94 -33.16 5.11 -10.41
CA GLY A 94 -33.27 3.80 -11.04
C GLY A 94 -31.94 3.08 -11.25
N ASN A 95 -30.80 3.64 -10.80
CA ASN A 95 -29.53 2.95 -10.89
C ASN A 95 -29.49 1.78 -9.91
N ILE A 96 -28.85 0.69 -10.33
CA ILE A 96 -28.61 -0.48 -9.49
C ILE A 96 -27.25 -0.36 -8.83
N TRP A 97 -27.21 -0.61 -7.53
CA TRP A 97 -26.04 -0.62 -6.68
C TRP A 97 -25.89 -1.99 -6.03
N THR A 98 -24.68 -2.53 -6.01
CA THR A 98 -24.38 -3.84 -5.43
C THR A 98 -23.20 -3.79 -4.48
N ALA A 99 -23.25 -4.64 -3.46
CA ALA A 99 -22.12 -4.95 -2.58
C ALA A 99 -22.21 -6.42 -2.18
N GLU A 100 -21.07 -7.11 -2.08
CA GLU A 100 -21.02 -8.52 -1.71
C GLU A 100 -20.49 -8.69 -0.29
N GLY A 101 -20.96 -9.71 0.41
CA GLY A 101 -20.42 -10.08 1.72
C GLY A 101 -20.59 -9.02 2.81
N VAL A 102 -21.67 -8.24 2.77
CA VAL A 102 -21.96 -7.19 3.75
C VAL A 102 -22.34 -7.78 5.10
N HIS A 103 -21.95 -7.08 6.16
CA HIS A 103 -22.27 -7.45 7.53
C HIS A 103 -23.58 -6.84 7.97
N THR A 104 -24.50 -7.67 8.44
CA THR A 104 -25.72 -7.22 9.14
C THR A 104 -25.49 -7.30 10.64
N SER A 105 -25.14 -6.18 11.27
CA SER A 105 -24.68 -6.13 12.67
C SER A 105 -25.75 -5.68 13.66
N GLY A 106 -26.94 -5.28 13.20
CA GLY A 106 -27.95 -4.71 14.08
C GLY A 106 -29.32 -4.54 13.44
N GLY A 107 -30.21 -3.90 14.18
CA GLY A 107 -31.56 -3.64 13.75
C GLY A 107 -32.58 -3.59 14.88
N ASN A 108 -33.76 -3.05 14.60
CA ASN A 108 -34.91 -3.11 15.48
C ASN A 108 -35.90 -4.12 14.92
N TYR A 109 -36.04 -5.26 15.60
CA TYR A 109 -36.89 -6.37 15.16
C TYR A 109 -38.21 -6.34 15.93
N ARG A 110 -39.32 -6.18 15.20
CA ARG A 110 -40.67 -6.31 15.72
C ARG A 110 -41.43 -7.38 14.92
N SER A 111 -42.56 -7.83 15.46
CA SER A 111 -43.38 -8.90 14.87
C SER A 111 -43.89 -8.58 13.46
N GLU A 112 -44.11 -7.30 13.15
CA GLU A 112 -44.72 -6.85 11.88
C GLU A 112 -43.72 -6.18 10.94
N PHE A 113 -42.58 -5.70 11.46
CA PHE A 113 -41.54 -5.04 10.69
C PHE A 113 -40.19 -5.19 11.36
N CYS A 114 -39.12 -5.18 10.58
CA CYS A 114 -37.77 -5.02 11.09
C CYS A 114 -37.04 -3.90 10.36
N VAL A 115 -36.24 -3.17 11.12
CA VAL A 115 -35.22 -2.27 10.60
C VAL A 115 -33.93 -3.05 10.64
N VAL A 116 -33.28 -3.23 9.50
CA VAL A 116 -32.03 -4.00 9.37
C VAL A 116 -30.90 -3.03 9.10
N GLU A 117 -29.84 -3.12 9.88
CA GLU A 117 -28.69 -2.21 9.79
C GLU A 117 -27.38 -2.99 9.64
N GLY A 118 -26.45 -2.39 8.92
CA GLY A 118 -25.14 -2.99 8.70
C GLY A 118 -24.14 -2.05 8.06
N SER A 119 -23.01 -2.62 7.65
CA SER A 119 -21.90 -1.90 7.02
C SER A 119 -21.55 -2.50 5.65
N ILE A 120 -21.09 -1.63 4.75
CA ILE A 120 -20.63 -1.97 3.41
C ILE A 120 -19.18 -1.52 3.27
N GLU A 121 -18.26 -2.42 2.90
CA GLU A 121 -16.88 -2.00 2.63
C GLU A 121 -16.75 -1.35 1.25
N PHE A 122 -17.52 -1.84 0.28
CA PHE A 122 -17.44 -1.46 -1.12
C PHE A 122 -18.83 -1.51 -1.76
N LEU A 123 -19.28 -0.37 -2.29
CA LEU A 123 -20.57 -0.23 -2.97
C LEU A 123 -20.33 0.19 -4.42
N ARG A 124 -20.93 -0.52 -5.39
CA ARG A 124 -20.68 -0.29 -6.82
C ARG A 124 -21.98 -0.11 -7.58
N SER A 125 -22.01 0.84 -8.51
CA SER A 125 -23.00 0.88 -9.60
C SER A 125 -22.30 0.71 -10.93
N GLN A 126 -22.91 -0.03 -11.85
CA GLN A 126 -22.35 -0.28 -13.18
C GLN A 126 -23.47 -0.19 -14.23
N ARG A 127 -23.16 0.45 -15.36
CA ARG A 127 -24.01 0.47 -16.55
C ARG A 127 -23.17 0.27 -17.82
N PRO A 128 -23.73 -0.34 -18.87
CA PRO A 128 -23.12 -0.29 -20.19
C PRO A 128 -22.93 1.18 -20.60
N SER A 129 -21.77 1.55 -21.10
CA SER A 129 -21.55 2.85 -21.70
C SER A 129 -21.89 2.77 -23.19
N SER A 130 -22.86 3.56 -23.64
CA SER A 130 -23.18 3.72 -25.06
C SER A 130 -22.46 4.95 -25.63
N GLY A 131 -21.80 4.78 -26.77
CA GLY A 131 -21.10 5.85 -27.51
C GLY A 131 -19.58 5.85 -27.35
N SER A 132 -18.89 6.63 -28.21
CA SER A 132 -17.43 6.81 -28.17
C SER A 132 -17.03 7.84 -27.11
N ARG A 133 -17.33 7.56 -25.84
CA ARG A 133 -16.75 8.37 -24.77
C ARG A 133 -15.24 8.05 -24.66
N PRO A 134 -14.40 9.04 -24.38
CA PRO A 134 -13.00 8.77 -24.07
C PRO A 134 -12.90 7.85 -22.86
N ASN A 135 -11.85 7.05 -22.81
CA ASN A 135 -11.57 6.24 -21.64
C ASN A 135 -11.20 7.20 -20.50
N THR A 136 -11.86 7.09 -19.35
CA THR A 136 -11.54 7.92 -18.18
C THR A 136 -11.49 7.08 -16.91
N LEU A 137 -10.56 7.42 -16.02
CA LEU A 137 -10.51 6.94 -14.65
C LEU A 137 -10.42 8.16 -13.75
N HIS A 138 -11.25 8.22 -12.75
CA HIS A 138 -11.23 9.28 -11.74
C HIS A 138 -11.25 8.64 -10.37
N GLN A 139 -10.26 8.97 -9.54
CA GLN A 139 -10.07 8.39 -8.21
C GLN A 139 -9.92 9.52 -7.21
N ILE A 140 -10.73 9.47 -6.15
CA ILE A 140 -10.72 10.46 -5.09
C ILE A 140 -10.37 9.74 -3.80
N TYR A 141 -9.26 10.13 -3.21
CA TYR A 141 -8.74 9.61 -1.95
C TYR A 141 -9.13 10.55 -0.82
N PHE A 142 -9.49 9.98 0.33
CA PHE A 142 -9.69 10.74 1.56
C PHE A 142 -8.43 11.54 1.90
N HIS A 143 -8.64 12.74 2.45
CA HIS A 143 -7.53 13.58 2.88
C HIS A 143 -6.57 12.85 3.82
N ASP A 144 -5.30 12.83 3.43
CA ASP A 144 -4.19 12.44 4.28
C ASP A 144 -3.21 13.61 4.39
N PRO A 145 -2.84 14.03 5.62
CA PRO A 145 -1.94 15.17 5.79
C PRO A 145 -0.55 14.92 5.19
N HIS A 146 -0.13 13.66 5.02
CA HIS A 146 1.18 13.30 4.50
C HIS A 146 1.24 13.16 2.97
N PHE A 147 0.10 13.23 2.26
CA PHE A 147 0.07 13.03 0.81
C PHE A 147 -0.70 14.08 -0.01
N PRO A 148 -0.11 14.64 -1.09
CA PRO A 148 1.33 14.74 -1.32
C PRO A 148 1.96 15.52 -0.16
N ALA A 149 3.30 15.51 -0.10
CA ALA A 149 4.07 16.06 1.02
C ALA A 149 3.39 17.31 1.63
N PRO A 150 3.36 17.51 2.97
CA PRO A 150 2.55 18.54 3.64
C PRO A 150 2.69 19.96 3.08
N TRP A 151 3.77 20.21 2.36
CA TRP A 151 4.13 21.46 1.73
C TRP A 151 3.86 21.52 0.21
N LEU A 152 3.43 20.46 -0.46
CA LEU A 152 3.04 20.51 -1.87
C LEU A 152 1.71 21.25 -2.01
N HIS A 153 1.76 22.57 -2.23
CA HIS A 153 0.64 23.28 -2.84
C HIS A 153 0.58 22.85 -4.31
N VAL A 154 -0.20 21.81 -4.60
CA VAL A 154 -0.37 21.24 -5.95
C VAL A 154 -1.29 22.11 -6.81
N ALA A 155 -1.28 23.43 -6.64
CA ALA A 155 -2.03 24.33 -7.50
C ALA A 155 -1.11 24.79 -8.66
N PRO A 156 -1.47 24.53 -9.94
CA PRO A 156 -2.78 24.09 -10.44
C PRO A 156 -3.01 22.57 -10.54
N GLY A 157 -1.98 21.74 -10.36
CA GLY A 157 -2.04 20.28 -10.41
C GLY A 157 -0.69 19.72 -10.87
N LEU A 158 -0.47 18.41 -10.72
CA LEU A 158 0.57 17.70 -11.47
C LEU A 158 -0.09 17.06 -12.69
N GLU A 159 0.32 17.47 -13.89
CA GLU A 159 -0.16 16.90 -15.14
C GLU A 159 1.02 16.34 -15.93
N PHE A 160 0.96 15.05 -16.29
CA PHE A 160 2.01 14.35 -17.02
C PHE A 160 1.43 13.16 -17.79
N LEU A 161 2.20 12.62 -18.74
CA LEU A 161 1.82 11.41 -19.49
C LEU A 161 2.26 10.15 -18.75
N CYS A 162 1.40 9.14 -18.71
CA CYS A 162 1.70 7.78 -18.27
C CYS A 162 1.32 6.80 -19.39
N GLY A 163 2.30 6.38 -20.18
CA GLY A 163 2.05 5.68 -21.43
C GLY A 163 1.33 6.60 -22.43
N GLU A 164 0.15 6.17 -22.90
CA GLU A 164 -0.71 6.96 -23.79
C GLU A 164 -1.75 7.80 -23.03
N SER A 165 -1.80 7.68 -21.71
CA SER A 165 -2.82 8.32 -20.88
C SER A 165 -2.30 9.62 -20.27
N THR A 166 -3.14 10.64 -20.20
CA THR A 166 -2.84 11.88 -19.46
C THR A 166 -3.29 11.72 -18.02
N VAL A 167 -2.37 11.86 -17.07
CA VAL A 167 -2.63 11.77 -15.63
C VAL A 167 -2.58 13.18 -15.05
N THR A 168 -3.62 13.53 -14.30
CA THR A 168 -3.73 14.78 -13.54
C THR A 168 -3.93 14.44 -12.07
N ILE A 169 -3.10 15.01 -11.20
CA ILE A 169 -3.21 14.86 -9.74
C ILE A 169 -3.40 16.23 -9.13
N THR A 170 -4.48 16.41 -8.38
CA THR A 170 -4.76 17.64 -7.63
C THR A 170 -5.06 17.31 -6.17
N LYS A 171 -4.67 18.19 -5.25
CA LYS A 171 -5.05 18.08 -3.83
C LYS A 171 -5.67 19.38 -3.36
N ASP A 172 -6.68 19.24 -2.53
CA ASP A 172 -7.26 20.31 -1.73
C ASP A 172 -7.48 19.85 -0.28
N GLU A 173 -8.28 20.62 0.48
CA GLU A 173 -8.65 20.31 1.86
C GLU A 173 -9.52 19.05 1.98
N SER A 174 -10.23 18.66 0.92
CA SER A 174 -11.16 17.54 0.91
C SER A 174 -10.47 16.21 0.59
N GLY A 175 -9.37 16.24 -0.14
CA GLY A 175 -8.62 15.04 -0.47
C GLY A 175 -7.65 15.18 -1.62
N CYS A 176 -7.27 14.03 -2.19
CA CYS A 176 -6.47 13.96 -3.41
C CYS A 176 -7.34 13.38 -4.53
N ASP A 177 -7.36 14.08 -5.65
CA ASP A 177 -8.02 13.69 -6.90
C ASP A 177 -6.95 13.25 -7.89
N VAL A 178 -7.18 12.09 -8.51
CA VAL A 178 -6.38 11.54 -9.59
C VAL A 178 -7.31 11.28 -10.77
N SER A 179 -7.12 12.04 -11.84
CA SER A 179 -7.85 11.91 -13.08
C SER A 179 -6.94 11.36 -14.16
N VAL A 180 -7.41 10.38 -14.91
CA VAL A 180 -6.71 9.80 -16.06
C VAL A 180 -7.63 9.86 -17.27
N LEU A 181 -7.09 10.41 -18.36
CA LEU A 181 -7.79 10.57 -19.63
C LEU A 181 -7.07 9.78 -20.72
N ASP A 182 -7.87 9.11 -21.55
CA ASP A 182 -7.45 8.32 -22.71
C ASP A 182 -6.53 7.14 -22.36
N GLY A 183 -5.93 6.55 -23.41
CA GLY A 183 -5.06 5.38 -23.33
C GLY A 183 -5.76 4.06 -23.00
N HIS A 184 -4.94 3.03 -22.76
CA HIS A 184 -5.39 1.69 -22.37
C HIS A 184 -5.64 1.62 -20.86
N LEU A 185 -6.89 1.88 -20.45
CA LEU A 185 -7.30 1.77 -19.05
C LEU A 185 -7.83 0.37 -18.72
N SER A 186 -7.42 -0.13 -17.56
CA SER A 186 -7.80 -1.44 -17.01
C SER A 186 -7.97 -1.33 -15.49
N ASP A 187 -8.59 -2.35 -14.87
CA ASP A 187 -8.64 -2.40 -13.41
C ASP A 187 -7.24 -2.66 -12.80
N GLU A 188 -6.36 -3.35 -13.53
CA GLU A 188 -4.96 -3.56 -13.18
C GLU A 188 -4.21 -2.21 -13.11
N PHE A 189 -4.34 -1.39 -14.15
CA PHE A 189 -3.78 -0.04 -14.21
C PHE A 189 -4.33 0.86 -13.10
N SER A 190 -5.66 0.84 -12.89
CA SER A 190 -6.32 1.59 -11.79
C SER A 190 -5.77 1.21 -10.40
N ARG A 191 -5.51 -0.09 -10.17
CA ARG A 191 -4.86 -0.57 -8.94
C ARG A 191 -3.39 -0.17 -8.89
N ALA A 192 -2.67 -0.23 -10.01
CA ALA A 192 -1.26 0.13 -10.08
C ALA A 192 -1.03 1.61 -9.71
N ILE A 193 -1.89 2.53 -10.18
CA ILE A 193 -1.88 3.94 -9.76
C ILE A 193 -1.98 4.07 -8.25
N SER A 194 -3.00 3.46 -7.65
CA SER A 194 -3.22 3.56 -6.19
C SER A 194 -2.02 3.02 -5.41
N LYS A 195 -1.45 1.90 -5.86
CA LYS A 195 -0.27 1.28 -5.25
C LYS A 195 1.00 2.11 -5.42
N ALA A 196 1.20 2.73 -6.59
CA ALA A 196 2.34 3.60 -6.86
C ALA A 196 2.29 4.85 -5.96
N LEU A 197 1.10 5.47 -5.83
CA LEU A 197 0.91 6.61 -4.93
C LEU A 197 1.15 6.24 -3.46
N ASN A 198 0.70 5.06 -3.04
CA ASN A 198 0.98 4.56 -1.70
C ASN A 198 2.49 4.43 -1.44
N VAL A 199 3.23 3.81 -2.37
CA VAL A 199 4.68 3.65 -2.26
C VAL A 199 5.40 5.01 -2.26
N LEU A 200 5.05 5.90 -3.19
CA LEU A 200 5.66 7.24 -3.30
C LEU A 200 5.40 8.12 -2.07
N SER A 201 4.22 8.02 -1.50
CA SER A 201 3.81 8.81 -0.35
C SER A 201 4.30 8.25 0.98
N GLY A 202 4.56 6.95 1.04
CA GLY A 202 4.82 6.25 2.29
C GLY A 202 3.60 6.04 3.17
N VAL A 203 2.41 6.46 2.74
CA VAL A 203 1.14 6.24 3.43
C VAL A 203 0.23 5.35 2.60
N ARG A 204 -0.72 4.68 3.27
CA ARG A 204 -1.75 3.94 2.56
C ARG A 204 -2.92 4.88 2.29
N LEU A 205 -2.99 5.42 1.09
CA LEU A 205 -4.10 6.24 0.66
C LEU A 205 -5.39 5.43 0.66
N GLN A 206 -6.41 6.02 1.25
CA GLN A 206 -7.72 5.41 1.36
C GLN A 206 -8.59 5.96 0.24
N LEU A 207 -8.80 5.15 -0.80
CA LEU A 207 -9.70 5.50 -1.89
C LEU A 207 -11.12 5.63 -1.31
N GLY A 208 -11.79 6.73 -1.62
CA GLY A 208 -13.18 6.98 -1.21
C GLY A 208 -14.14 6.78 -2.38
N VAL A 209 -13.84 7.41 -3.53
CA VAL A 209 -14.66 7.30 -4.74
C VAL A 209 -13.79 6.91 -5.93
N ALA A 210 -14.29 6.03 -6.79
CA ALA A 210 -13.73 5.87 -8.13
C ALA A 210 -14.84 5.86 -9.19
N GLU A 211 -14.68 6.68 -10.23
CA GLU A 211 -15.46 6.65 -11.45
C GLU A 211 -14.61 6.10 -12.59
N LYS A 212 -15.16 5.13 -13.32
CA LYS A 212 -14.46 4.35 -14.34
C LYS A 212 -15.30 4.34 -15.60
N ILE A 213 -14.74 4.80 -16.70
CA ILE A 213 -15.34 4.73 -18.03
C ILE A 213 -14.31 4.12 -18.97
N TYR A 214 -14.34 2.81 -19.15
CA TYR A 214 -13.50 2.09 -20.11
C TYR A 214 -14.10 0.70 -20.37
N GLN A 215 -13.65 0.04 -21.44
CA GLN A 215 -14.12 -1.32 -21.82
C GLN A 215 -15.64 -1.43 -22.02
N GLY A 216 -16.29 -0.37 -22.53
CA GLY A 216 -17.74 -0.35 -22.75
C GLY A 216 -18.58 -0.30 -21.46
N VAL A 217 -17.94 -0.01 -20.33
CA VAL A 217 -18.55 0.05 -19.01
C VAL A 217 -18.36 1.44 -18.42
N SER A 218 -19.40 1.92 -17.73
CA SER A 218 -19.36 3.10 -16.88
C SER A 218 -19.75 2.67 -15.47
N ALA A 219 -18.84 2.80 -14.52
CA ALA A 219 -19.00 2.34 -13.15
C ALA A 219 -18.62 3.44 -12.14
N VAL A 220 -19.35 3.47 -11.03
CA VAL A 220 -19.01 4.28 -9.85
C VAL A 220 -18.87 3.37 -8.66
N GLN A 221 -17.84 3.62 -7.88
CA GLN A 221 -17.41 2.81 -6.75
C GLN A 221 -17.25 3.72 -5.53
N LEU A 222 -17.86 3.35 -4.42
CA LEU A 222 -17.75 4.01 -3.13
C LEU A 222 -17.12 3.04 -2.13
N TYR A 223 -16.21 3.53 -1.31
CA TYR A 223 -15.43 2.72 -0.38
C TYR A 223 -15.68 3.18 1.05
N SER A 224 -15.55 2.27 2.02
CA SER A 224 -15.45 2.67 3.42
C SER A 224 -14.03 3.08 3.78
N ARG A 225 -13.90 4.07 4.67
CA ARG A 225 -12.64 4.46 5.30
C ARG A 225 -12.32 3.51 6.46
N ASP A 226 -11.08 3.05 6.54
CA ASP A 226 -10.48 2.43 7.71
C ASP A 226 -10.04 3.54 8.69
N VAL A 227 -10.93 3.87 9.63
CA VAL A 227 -10.66 4.90 10.68
C VAL A 227 -9.71 4.43 11.77
N GLN A 228 -9.48 3.12 11.88
CA GLN A 228 -8.56 2.55 12.88
C GLN A 228 -7.11 2.58 12.39
N LEU A 229 -6.90 2.81 11.11
CA LEU A 229 -5.58 3.00 10.53
C LEU A 229 -4.96 4.33 11.02
N SER A 230 -3.93 4.25 11.86
CA SER A 230 -3.14 5.42 12.28
C SER A 230 -2.52 6.17 11.09
N ASN A 231 -2.29 5.48 9.98
CA ASN A 231 -1.72 5.96 8.72
C ASN A 231 -0.45 6.83 8.87
N GLN A 232 0.43 6.48 9.81
CA GLN A 232 1.74 7.10 9.94
C GLN A 232 2.53 6.91 8.65
N GLN A 233 3.18 7.98 8.20
CA GLN A 233 4.03 7.96 7.03
C GLN A 233 5.26 7.10 7.27
N LEU A 234 5.39 6.02 6.50
CA LEU A 234 6.67 5.34 6.30
C LEU A 234 7.56 6.29 5.48
N PRO A 235 8.88 6.39 5.73
CA PRO A 235 9.73 7.24 4.92
C PRO A 235 9.58 6.91 3.42
N PRO A 236 9.37 7.89 2.53
CA PRO A 236 9.10 7.64 1.11
C PRO A 236 10.36 7.21 0.33
N PRO A 237 10.28 6.60 -0.86
CA PRO A 237 11.47 6.21 -1.60
C PRO A 237 12.27 7.40 -2.16
N VAL A 238 11.57 8.46 -2.55
CA VAL A 238 12.15 9.65 -3.20
C VAL A 238 11.64 10.92 -2.53
N GLU A 239 12.45 11.97 -2.55
CA GLU A 239 12.02 13.29 -2.10
C GLU A 239 11.20 13.92 -3.21
N ILE A 240 9.97 14.32 -2.91
CA ILE A 240 9.14 15.09 -3.83
C ILE A 240 9.35 16.57 -3.48
N PRO A 241 10.07 17.35 -4.31
CA PRO A 241 10.39 18.73 -3.99
C PRO A 241 9.13 19.59 -3.86
N PHE A 242 9.18 20.66 -3.05
CA PHE A 242 8.08 21.63 -2.89
C PHE A 242 7.53 22.18 -4.23
N ARG A 243 8.42 22.37 -5.21
CA ARG A 243 8.09 22.68 -6.61
C ARG A 243 8.56 21.53 -7.49
N CYS A 244 7.86 20.41 -7.36
CA CYS A 244 8.12 19.25 -8.20
C CYS A 244 7.69 19.57 -9.64
N ALA A 245 8.64 19.50 -10.58
CA ALA A 245 8.28 19.53 -12.00
C ALA A 245 7.44 18.29 -12.32
N SER A 246 6.34 18.47 -13.06
CA SER A 246 5.47 17.35 -13.45
C SER A 246 6.24 16.22 -14.12
N ASP A 247 7.29 16.55 -14.89
CA ASP A 247 8.14 15.56 -15.57
C ASP A 247 8.92 14.69 -14.58
N PHE A 248 9.41 15.23 -13.46
CA PHE A 248 10.13 14.44 -12.47
C PHE A 248 9.19 13.49 -11.74
N PHE A 249 8.06 14.01 -11.23
CA PHE A 249 7.06 13.16 -10.58
C PHE A 249 6.54 12.09 -11.55
N GLY A 250 6.18 12.50 -12.77
CA GLY A 250 5.69 11.63 -13.82
C GLY A 250 6.68 10.51 -14.16
N GLN A 251 7.98 10.80 -14.24
CA GLN A 251 9.00 9.77 -14.47
C GLN A 251 9.01 8.68 -13.39
N VAL A 252 9.06 9.06 -12.11
CA VAL A 252 9.07 8.08 -11.02
C VAL A 252 7.74 7.34 -10.93
N PHE A 253 6.63 8.08 -11.08
CA PHE A 253 5.29 7.53 -11.08
C PHE A 253 5.10 6.48 -12.18
N ASN A 254 5.48 6.79 -13.41
CA ASN A 254 5.35 5.90 -14.56
C ASN A 254 6.15 4.61 -14.35
N LEU A 255 7.40 4.72 -13.88
CA LEU A 255 8.23 3.55 -13.56
C LEU A 255 7.56 2.63 -12.53
N LEU A 256 6.92 3.20 -11.53
CA LEU A 256 6.24 2.43 -10.49
C LEU A 256 4.91 1.84 -10.98
N VAL A 257 4.11 2.59 -11.75
CA VAL A 257 2.86 2.09 -12.31
C VAL A 257 3.14 0.93 -13.26
N GLU A 258 4.08 1.09 -14.19
CA GLU A 258 4.48 0.04 -15.13
C GLU A 258 4.97 -1.21 -14.39
N PHE A 259 5.88 -1.05 -13.43
CA PHE A 259 6.38 -2.15 -12.62
C PHE A 259 5.25 -2.86 -11.86
N ILE A 260 4.38 -2.10 -11.18
CA ILE A 260 3.33 -2.66 -10.33
C ILE A 260 2.24 -3.36 -11.15
N GLU A 261 1.90 -2.83 -12.32
CA GLU A 261 0.92 -3.43 -13.22
C GLU A 261 1.40 -4.78 -13.76
N GLN A 262 2.68 -4.88 -14.12
CA GLN A 262 3.24 -6.08 -14.75
C GLN A 262 3.68 -7.15 -13.74
N ASP A 263 4.57 -6.79 -12.80
CA ASP A 263 5.29 -7.78 -11.97
C ASP A 263 5.47 -7.35 -10.49
N GLY A 264 4.99 -6.18 -10.11
CA GLY A 264 5.28 -5.56 -8.80
C GLY A 264 4.37 -6.00 -7.66
N ALA A 265 3.50 -6.98 -7.86
CA ALA A 265 2.57 -7.46 -6.84
C ALA A 265 3.29 -7.92 -5.56
N VAL A 266 4.35 -8.73 -5.70
CA VAL A 266 5.12 -9.22 -4.55
C VAL A 266 5.84 -8.09 -3.83
N TYR A 267 6.42 -7.14 -4.57
CA TYR A 267 7.03 -5.96 -3.95
C TYR A 267 6.01 -5.16 -3.14
N TYR A 268 4.87 -4.84 -3.74
CA TYR A 268 3.82 -4.06 -3.08
C TYR A 268 3.27 -4.76 -1.83
N ASP A 269 3.08 -6.09 -1.88
CA ASP A 269 2.61 -6.85 -0.72
C ASP A 269 3.60 -6.77 0.44
N ASN A 270 4.91 -6.84 0.15
CA ASN A 270 5.96 -6.64 1.15
C ASN A 270 6.01 -5.19 1.65
N TRP A 271 5.85 -4.20 0.77
CA TRP A 271 5.73 -2.79 1.16
C TRP A 271 4.53 -2.57 2.08
N ASN A 272 3.36 -3.14 1.77
CA ASN A 272 2.15 -3.00 2.60
C ASN A 272 2.31 -3.72 3.95
N LYS A 273 3.00 -4.87 4.02
CA LYS A 273 3.38 -5.51 5.29
C LYS A 273 4.28 -4.62 6.13
N LEU A 274 5.32 -4.05 5.53
CA LEU A 274 6.22 -3.11 6.19
C LEU A 274 5.46 -1.87 6.68
N ASN A 275 4.61 -1.27 5.84
CA ASN A 275 3.79 -0.13 6.20
C ASN A 275 2.84 -0.45 7.37
N ARG A 276 2.21 -1.63 7.39
CA ARG A 276 1.36 -2.08 8.53
C ARG A 276 2.17 -2.30 9.80
N ALA A 277 3.37 -2.88 9.71
CA ALA A 277 4.25 -3.04 10.85
C ALA A 277 4.75 -1.69 11.40
N TRP A 278 4.99 -0.71 10.50
CA TRP A 278 5.34 0.66 10.86
C TRP A 278 4.25 1.33 11.73
N GLN A 279 2.98 1.05 11.46
CA GLN A 279 1.87 1.56 12.29
C GLN A 279 1.92 1.06 13.74
N ALA A 280 2.56 -0.09 13.99
CA ALA A 280 2.73 -0.66 15.33
C ALA A 280 4.00 -0.19 16.05
N GLY A 281 4.85 0.61 15.39
CA GLY A 281 6.08 1.16 15.96
C GLY A 281 7.36 0.54 15.39
N ILE A 282 8.49 1.15 15.76
CA ILE A 282 9.79 0.87 15.13
C ILE A 282 10.31 -0.56 15.34
N GLU A 283 10.05 -1.16 16.49
CA GLU A 283 10.45 -2.55 16.77
C GLU A 283 9.73 -3.56 15.87
N SER A 284 8.42 -3.33 15.65
CA SER A 284 7.63 -4.14 14.71
C SER A 284 8.14 -3.97 13.28
N ALA A 285 8.47 -2.74 12.88
CA ALA A 285 9.02 -2.44 11.57
C ALA A 285 10.41 -3.06 11.35
N ALA A 286 11.27 -3.07 12.38
CA ALA A 286 12.64 -3.58 12.32
C ALA A 286 12.73 -5.06 11.88
N LEU A 287 11.90 -5.91 12.49
CA LEU A 287 11.81 -7.31 12.08
C LEU A 287 11.18 -7.43 10.68
N ASN A 288 10.09 -6.71 10.43
CA ASN A 288 9.34 -6.82 9.18
C ASN A 288 10.14 -6.36 7.97
N VAL A 289 10.90 -5.26 8.06
CA VAL A 289 11.73 -4.78 6.93
C VAL A 289 12.78 -5.83 6.55
N SER A 290 13.39 -6.49 7.52
CA SER A 290 14.39 -7.54 7.29
C SER A 290 13.80 -8.72 6.51
N VAL A 291 12.60 -9.18 6.89
CA VAL A 291 11.87 -10.27 6.22
C VAL A 291 11.35 -9.85 4.85
N CYS A 292 10.83 -8.62 4.72
CA CYS A 292 10.34 -8.07 3.45
C CYS A 292 11.45 -7.99 2.41
N ILE A 293 12.66 -7.56 2.80
CA ILE A 293 13.85 -7.56 1.95
C ILE A 293 14.12 -8.96 1.40
N GLU A 294 14.03 -10.00 2.23
CA GLU A 294 14.25 -11.38 1.78
C GLU A 294 13.20 -11.87 0.80
N GLY A 295 11.93 -11.54 1.05
CA GLY A 295 10.83 -11.84 0.14
C GLY A 295 11.06 -11.23 -1.24
N VAL A 296 11.42 -9.94 -1.28
CA VAL A 296 11.70 -9.22 -2.52
C VAL A 296 12.94 -9.77 -3.22
N LEU A 297 14.06 -9.97 -2.50
CA LEU A 297 15.28 -10.52 -3.11
C LEU A 297 15.06 -11.93 -3.67
N LYS A 298 14.28 -12.78 -2.98
CA LYS A 298 13.98 -14.13 -3.46
C LYS A 298 13.20 -14.12 -4.77
N THR A 299 12.24 -13.20 -4.88
CA THR A 299 11.39 -13.08 -6.07
C THR A 299 12.13 -12.47 -7.26
N TYR A 300 12.77 -11.31 -7.07
CA TYR A 300 13.32 -10.54 -8.21
C TYR A 300 14.81 -10.84 -8.46
N PHE A 301 15.54 -11.34 -7.46
CA PHE A 301 16.97 -11.63 -7.54
C PHE A 301 17.31 -13.07 -7.13
N GLY A 302 16.33 -13.97 -7.25
CA GLY A 302 16.48 -15.38 -6.86
C GLY A 302 17.68 -16.06 -7.54
N ALA A 303 17.96 -15.71 -8.80
CA ALA A 303 19.13 -16.22 -9.53
C ALA A 303 20.46 -15.78 -8.92
N LEU A 304 20.57 -14.53 -8.43
CA LEU A 304 21.80 -14.01 -7.82
C LEU A 304 22.10 -14.65 -6.46
N GLY A 305 21.06 -15.08 -5.75
CA GLY A 305 21.20 -15.73 -4.45
C GLY A 305 21.38 -17.25 -4.50
N THR A 306 21.22 -17.88 -5.67
CA THR A 306 21.20 -19.34 -5.84
C THR A 306 22.44 -19.82 -6.56
N ASP A 307 23.12 -20.81 -6.01
CA ASP A 307 24.22 -21.50 -6.69
C ASP A 307 23.70 -22.81 -7.29
N LYS A 308 23.16 -22.72 -8.51
CA LYS A 308 22.56 -23.88 -9.21
C LYS A 308 23.58 -24.99 -9.44
N ASN A 309 24.82 -24.64 -9.77
CA ASN A 309 25.87 -25.62 -10.04
C ASN A 309 26.21 -26.38 -8.75
N PHE A 310 26.38 -25.67 -7.64
CA PHE A 310 26.63 -26.32 -6.36
C PHE A 310 25.43 -27.14 -5.87
N ALA A 311 24.20 -26.68 -6.09
CA ALA A 311 22.99 -27.45 -5.78
C ALA A 311 22.91 -28.78 -6.54
N GLU A 312 23.33 -28.82 -7.81
CA GLU A 312 23.38 -30.07 -8.58
C GLU A 312 24.52 -30.98 -8.08
N LEU A 313 25.69 -30.43 -7.75
CA LEU A 313 26.77 -31.20 -7.15
C LEU A 313 26.37 -31.83 -5.80
N THR A 314 25.63 -31.09 -4.96
CA THR A 314 25.19 -31.61 -3.66
C THR A 314 24.13 -32.70 -3.82
N LYS A 315 23.22 -32.58 -4.79
CA LYS A 315 22.28 -33.65 -5.14
C LYS A 315 22.99 -34.95 -5.54
N LEU A 316 24.04 -34.86 -6.35
CA LEU A 316 24.84 -36.01 -6.75
C LEU A 316 25.63 -36.63 -5.59
N ALA A 317 25.98 -35.84 -4.58
CA ALA A 317 26.71 -36.31 -3.39
C ALA A 317 25.82 -37.03 -2.35
N ILE A 318 24.51 -36.76 -2.34
CA ILE A 318 23.58 -37.34 -1.35
C ILE A 318 23.61 -38.88 -1.33
N PRO A 319 23.55 -39.61 -2.48
CA PRO A 319 23.63 -41.07 -2.47
C PRO A 319 24.88 -41.61 -1.78
N ALA A 320 26.06 -41.05 -2.10
CA ALA A 320 27.32 -41.46 -1.49
C ALA A 320 27.34 -41.22 0.04
N VAL A 321 26.75 -40.12 0.51
CA VAL A 321 26.60 -39.84 1.96
C VAL A 321 25.69 -40.87 2.64
N MET A 322 24.63 -41.31 1.97
CA MET A 322 23.71 -42.30 2.52
C MET A 322 24.31 -43.70 2.61
N GLU A 323 25.35 -43.99 1.82
CA GLU A 323 26.09 -45.26 1.83
C GLU A 323 27.17 -45.36 2.92
N LEU A 324 27.61 -44.24 3.51
CA LEU A 324 28.65 -44.23 4.55
C LEU A 324 28.33 -45.16 5.73
N GLU A 325 29.30 -45.86 6.29
CA GLU A 325 29.08 -46.71 7.48
C GLU A 325 29.12 -45.90 8.79
N ILE A 326 28.17 -44.97 8.93
CA ILE A 326 28.02 -44.08 10.10
C ILE A 326 26.58 -44.07 10.62
N ASP A 327 26.39 -43.54 11.83
CA ASP A 327 25.09 -43.43 12.48
C ASP A 327 24.05 -42.70 11.61
N LYS A 328 22.81 -43.21 11.60
CA LYS A 328 21.71 -42.69 10.78
C LYS A 328 21.42 -41.21 11.06
N ARG A 329 21.52 -40.75 12.32
CA ARG A 329 21.28 -39.34 12.67
C ARG A 329 22.30 -38.43 11.99
N VAL A 330 23.54 -38.89 11.87
CA VAL A 330 24.60 -38.16 11.16
C VAL A 330 24.33 -38.14 9.67
N LYS A 331 23.91 -39.27 9.06
CA LYS A 331 23.49 -39.30 7.65
C LYS A 331 22.34 -38.34 7.37
N ASP A 332 21.30 -38.35 8.20
CA ASP A 332 20.12 -37.49 8.04
C ASP A 332 20.49 -36.01 8.18
N LEU A 333 21.39 -35.66 9.11
CA LEU A 333 21.94 -34.31 9.24
C LEU A 333 22.72 -33.90 7.99
N LEU A 334 23.65 -34.73 7.51
CA LEU A 334 24.45 -34.44 6.31
C LEU A 334 23.57 -34.31 5.07
N ARG A 335 22.57 -35.19 4.92
CA ARG A 335 21.57 -35.11 3.85
C ARG A 335 20.80 -33.79 3.92
N SER A 336 20.37 -33.38 5.10
CA SER A 336 19.67 -32.10 5.31
C SER A 336 20.57 -30.91 4.93
N CYS A 337 21.83 -30.93 5.37
CA CYS A 337 22.82 -29.89 5.02
C CYS A 337 23.06 -29.81 3.50
N LEU A 338 23.20 -30.95 2.82
CA LEU A 338 23.39 -31.01 1.36
C LEU A 338 22.13 -30.65 0.58
N GLY A 339 20.95 -31.06 1.06
CA GLY A 339 19.66 -30.69 0.46
C GLY A 339 19.35 -29.20 0.60
N GLY A 340 19.92 -28.54 1.62
CA GLY A 340 19.89 -27.10 1.79
C GLY A 340 20.95 -26.33 0.99
N ALA A 341 21.98 -27.02 0.49
CA ALA A 341 23.13 -26.40 -0.15
C ALA A 341 22.79 -25.93 -1.57
N GLY A 342 23.31 -24.74 -1.94
CA GLY A 342 23.02 -24.09 -3.23
C GLY A 342 21.67 -23.38 -3.30
N ASN A 343 20.77 -23.57 -2.32
CA ASN A 343 19.51 -22.82 -2.23
C ASN A 343 19.75 -21.31 -2.09
N PHE A 344 18.71 -20.54 -2.43
CA PHE A 344 18.72 -19.08 -2.36
C PHE A 344 19.18 -18.58 -0.98
N LYS A 345 20.21 -17.72 -0.99
CA LYS A 345 20.70 -16.99 0.19
C LYS A 345 20.59 -15.48 -0.07
N PRO A 346 19.81 -14.74 0.73
CA PRO A 346 19.68 -13.29 0.58
C PRO A 346 21.03 -12.56 0.64
N LYS A 347 21.94 -13.02 1.50
CA LYS A 347 23.31 -12.48 1.62
C LYS A 347 24.11 -12.57 0.30
N ASN A 348 23.92 -13.65 -0.46
CA ASN A 348 24.60 -13.81 -1.76
C ASN A 348 24.01 -12.85 -2.80
N ALA A 349 22.67 -12.71 -2.84
CA ALA A 349 22.00 -11.77 -3.72
C ALA A 349 22.41 -10.31 -3.41
N LEU A 350 22.43 -9.91 -2.14
CA LEU A 350 22.89 -8.59 -1.72
C LEU A 350 24.34 -8.36 -2.10
N ARG A 351 25.22 -9.34 -1.90
CA ARG A 351 26.63 -9.23 -2.32
C ARG A 351 26.76 -8.98 -3.82
N ALA A 352 26.02 -9.73 -4.65
CA ALA A 352 26.03 -9.54 -6.10
C ALA A 352 25.48 -8.15 -6.51
N LEU A 353 24.46 -7.64 -5.81
CA LEU A 353 23.93 -6.29 -6.03
C LEU A 353 24.94 -5.21 -5.63
N THR A 354 25.72 -5.42 -4.57
CA THR A 354 26.81 -4.53 -4.17
C THR A 354 27.95 -4.55 -5.19
N GLU A 355 28.38 -5.73 -5.62
CA GLU A 355 29.46 -5.90 -6.61
C GLU A 355 29.10 -5.28 -7.97
N SER A 356 27.82 -5.26 -8.33
CA SER A 356 27.31 -4.58 -9.54
C SER A 356 27.06 -3.08 -9.36
N GLY A 357 27.36 -2.52 -8.18
CA GLY A 357 27.17 -1.08 -7.89
C GLY A 357 25.72 -0.64 -7.78
N LYS A 358 24.76 -1.58 -7.68
CA LYS A 358 23.33 -1.26 -7.58
C LYS A 358 22.93 -0.81 -6.17
N ILE A 359 23.64 -1.28 -5.15
CA ILE A 359 23.41 -0.91 -3.74
C ILE A 359 24.74 -0.57 -3.05
N SER A 360 24.69 0.31 -2.05
CA SER A 360 25.86 0.61 -1.21
C SER A 360 26.32 -0.62 -0.42
N PRO A 361 27.65 -0.86 -0.28
CA PRO A 361 28.18 -1.97 0.52
C PRO A 361 27.74 -1.96 1.98
N GLU A 362 27.52 -0.78 2.57
CA GLU A 362 27.19 -0.61 3.98
C GLU A 362 25.80 -1.17 4.34
N LEU A 363 24.85 -1.07 3.39
CA LEU A 363 23.46 -1.46 3.58
C LEU A 363 23.32 -2.97 3.79
N GLY A 364 24.06 -3.79 3.04
CA GLY A 364 24.05 -5.25 3.21
C GLY A 364 24.53 -5.68 4.60
N GLY A 365 25.51 -4.96 5.16
CA GLY A 365 25.98 -5.16 6.53
C GLY A 365 24.91 -4.79 7.57
N LYS A 366 24.25 -3.63 7.40
CA LYS A 366 23.15 -3.19 8.28
C LYS A 366 21.98 -4.17 8.27
N TRP A 367 21.61 -4.73 7.12
CA TRP A 367 20.59 -5.77 7.04
C TRP A 367 20.95 -7.03 7.81
N ASN A 368 22.16 -7.55 7.60
CA ASN A 368 22.58 -8.77 8.27
C ASN A 368 22.61 -8.58 9.80
N LYS A 369 23.01 -7.39 10.26
CA LYS A 369 23.01 -7.01 11.66
C LYS A 369 21.59 -6.92 12.23
N LEU A 370 20.70 -6.17 11.58
CA LEU A 370 19.31 -6.02 12.04
C LEU A 370 18.58 -7.36 12.11
N ARG A 371 18.65 -8.16 11.03
CA ARG A 371 18.06 -9.51 10.98
C ARG A 371 18.51 -10.39 12.15
N SER A 372 19.81 -10.37 12.46
CA SER A 372 20.35 -11.17 13.56
C SER A 372 19.85 -10.70 14.92
N GLU A 373 19.76 -9.38 15.14
CA GLU A 373 19.30 -8.79 16.40
C GLU A 373 17.80 -9.06 16.63
N THR A 374 16.97 -8.84 15.60
CA THR A 374 15.51 -8.99 15.72
C THR A 374 15.05 -10.45 15.73
N ALA A 375 15.74 -11.36 15.04
CA ALA A 375 15.33 -12.78 14.96
C ALA A 375 15.69 -13.60 16.21
N HIS A 376 16.71 -13.17 16.97
CA HIS A 376 17.17 -13.88 18.16
C HIS A 376 16.73 -13.24 19.47
N ALA A 377 15.81 -12.25 19.41
CA ALA A 377 15.34 -11.48 20.56
C ALA A 377 16.51 -11.07 21.47
N VAL A 378 17.63 -10.64 20.86
CA VAL A 378 18.74 -10.09 21.63
C VAL A 378 18.14 -8.91 22.37
N VAL A 379 18.11 -8.97 23.70
CA VAL A 379 17.51 -7.93 24.55
C VAL A 379 18.10 -6.60 24.09
N ALA A 380 17.31 -5.83 23.35
CA ALA A 380 17.65 -4.45 23.09
C ALA A 380 17.68 -3.83 24.48
N GLY A 381 18.86 -3.38 24.93
CA GLY A 381 18.93 -2.72 26.21
C GLY A 381 17.97 -1.53 26.20
N GLU A 382 17.42 -1.19 27.36
CA GLU A 382 16.55 -0.03 27.49
C GLU A 382 17.33 1.30 27.42
N ALA A 383 18.66 1.21 27.22
CA ALA A 383 19.54 2.35 27.07
C ALA A 383 19.23 3.13 25.80
N ARG A 384 19.41 4.45 25.85
CA ARG A 384 19.17 5.36 24.74
C ARG A 384 20.01 5.00 23.50
N GLU A 385 21.23 4.55 23.73
CA GLU A 385 22.18 4.15 22.69
C GLU A 385 21.70 2.91 21.92
N ASP A 386 21.06 1.97 22.61
CA ASP A 386 20.49 0.76 21.99
C ASP A 386 19.26 1.11 21.15
N TRP A 387 18.40 2.02 21.63
CA TRP A 387 17.30 2.58 20.86
C TRP A 387 17.77 3.31 19.59
N GLN A 388 18.79 4.16 19.70
CA GLN A 388 19.36 4.85 18.54
C GLN A 388 19.94 3.87 17.52
N ARG A 389 20.67 2.85 17.99
CA ARG A 389 21.18 1.78 17.12
C ARG A 389 20.06 1.05 16.39
N MET A 390 18.98 0.69 17.08
CA MET A 390 17.81 0.05 16.47
C MET A 390 17.20 0.96 15.39
N ALA A 391 17.07 2.25 15.68
CA ALA A 391 16.58 3.23 14.73
C ALA A 391 17.48 3.31 13.48
N ASP A 392 18.79 3.52 13.65
CA ASP A 392 19.76 3.64 12.55
C ASP A 392 19.76 2.40 11.66
N LEU A 393 19.68 1.20 12.26
CA LEU A 393 19.58 -0.05 11.52
C LEU A 393 18.25 -0.16 10.78
N THR A 394 17.14 0.22 11.41
CA THR A 394 15.81 0.15 10.80
C THR A 394 15.70 1.09 9.61
N PHE A 395 16.10 2.35 9.76
CA PHE A 395 16.09 3.33 8.66
C PHE A 395 17.07 2.95 7.54
N GLY A 396 18.26 2.43 7.88
CA GLY A 396 19.18 1.88 6.88
C GLY A 396 18.57 0.71 6.11
N ASN A 397 17.79 -0.15 6.76
CA ASN A 397 17.08 -1.25 6.08
C ASN A 397 15.89 -0.77 5.25
N ILE A 398 15.16 0.26 5.68
CA ILE A 398 14.13 0.89 4.85
C ILE A 398 14.76 1.48 3.57
N LYS A 399 15.91 2.15 3.70
CA LYS A 399 16.70 2.61 2.54
C LYS A 399 17.06 1.45 1.63
N LEU A 400 17.61 0.36 2.17
CA LEU A 400 17.94 -0.83 1.39
C LEU A 400 16.70 -1.40 0.66
N PHE A 401 15.55 -1.45 1.32
CA PHE A 401 14.31 -1.93 0.72
C PHE A 401 13.89 -1.10 -0.51
N TYR A 402 14.12 0.21 -0.50
CA TYR A 402 13.90 1.07 -1.66
C TYR A 402 15.03 1.04 -2.69
N GLU A 403 16.29 0.89 -2.29
CA GLU A 403 17.40 0.69 -3.23
C GLU A 403 17.20 -0.60 -4.05
N ILE A 404 16.63 -1.64 -3.45
CA ILE A 404 16.22 -2.85 -4.16
C ILE A 404 15.09 -2.55 -5.17
N LEU A 405 14.09 -1.72 -4.81
CA LEU A 405 13.06 -1.26 -5.75
C LEU A 405 13.68 -0.55 -6.94
N PHE A 406 14.61 0.38 -6.71
CA PHE A 406 15.28 1.12 -7.78
C PHE A 406 16.16 0.21 -8.64
N ALA A 407 16.78 -0.81 -8.06
CA ALA A 407 17.51 -1.82 -8.83
C ALA A 407 16.58 -2.64 -9.74
N ILE A 408 15.34 -2.92 -9.30
CA ILE A 408 14.32 -3.63 -10.09
C ILE A 408 13.79 -2.74 -11.22
N THR A 409 13.39 -1.50 -10.90
CA THR A 409 12.76 -0.58 -11.86
C THR A 409 13.77 0.13 -12.77
N GLY A 410 15.07 0.05 -12.47
CA GLY A 410 16.11 0.76 -13.21
C GLY A 410 16.17 2.26 -12.92
N TYR A 411 15.58 2.73 -11.82
CA TYR A 411 15.57 4.16 -11.46
C TYR A 411 16.97 4.69 -11.14
N THR A 412 17.38 5.75 -11.86
CA THR A 412 18.69 6.42 -11.72
C THR A 412 18.62 7.84 -11.19
N GLY A 413 17.44 8.33 -10.82
CA GLY A 413 17.26 9.70 -10.33
C GLY A 413 17.68 9.88 -8.86
N GLN A 414 17.37 11.06 -8.31
CA GLN A 414 17.69 11.41 -6.93
C GLN A 414 16.97 10.50 -5.92
N ARG A 415 17.67 10.16 -4.83
CA ARG A 415 17.22 9.25 -3.76
C ARG A 415 17.33 9.96 -2.41
N ILE A 416 16.51 9.57 -1.44
CA ILE A 416 16.63 10.09 -0.06
C ILE A 416 17.74 9.33 0.67
N ASP A 417 18.63 10.07 1.33
CA ASP A 417 19.62 9.48 2.22
C ASP A 417 19.12 9.41 3.67
N TYR A 418 18.55 8.26 4.04
CA TYR A 418 18.11 8.00 5.41
C TYR A 418 19.25 7.75 6.42
N GLU A 419 20.49 7.66 5.97
CA GLU A 419 21.62 7.27 6.82
C GLU A 419 22.30 8.47 7.46
N SER A 420 22.04 9.68 6.96
CA SER A 420 22.69 10.90 7.41
C SER A 420 21.88 11.62 8.50
N ARG A 421 22.58 12.14 9.51
CA ARG A 421 21.97 12.86 10.64
C ARG A 421 21.34 14.18 10.17
N GLY A 422 20.07 14.40 10.49
CA GLY A 422 19.32 15.61 10.11
C GLY A 422 18.43 15.47 8.87
N PHE A 423 18.31 14.26 8.30
CA PHE A 423 17.39 13.98 7.20
C PHE A 423 15.92 13.84 7.65
N PRO A 424 14.95 14.19 6.77
CA PRO A 424 15.13 14.70 5.41
C PRO A 424 15.43 16.21 5.33
N SER A 425 15.53 16.92 6.46
CA SER A 425 15.57 18.39 6.57
C SER A 425 16.82 19.08 6.01
N ALA A 426 17.77 18.37 5.40
CA ALA A 426 18.89 19.00 4.72
C ALA A 426 18.39 19.56 3.38
N SER A 427 17.86 20.79 3.39
CA SER A 427 17.68 21.57 2.17
C SER A 427 18.97 21.46 1.35
N PRO A 428 18.92 21.13 0.04
CA PRO A 428 20.12 21.12 -0.78
C PRO A 428 20.62 22.55 -0.84
N SER A 429 21.55 22.89 0.06
CA SER A 429 22.28 24.14 -0.02
C SER A 429 23.09 24.06 -1.30
N THR A 430 22.61 24.80 -2.29
CA THR A 430 23.40 25.47 -3.34
C THR A 430 24.90 25.20 -3.23
N ARG A 431 25.36 24.07 -3.79
CA ARG A 431 26.72 23.98 -4.32
C ARG A 431 26.68 24.53 -5.73
N TYR A 432 26.44 25.84 -5.84
CA TYR A 432 26.95 26.54 -6.99
C TYR A 432 28.47 26.61 -6.83
N HIS A 433 29.17 26.21 -7.89
CA HIS A 433 30.60 26.34 -8.04
C HIS A 433 31.04 27.77 -7.65
N GLU A 434 31.70 27.91 -6.51
CA GLU A 434 32.63 29.02 -6.32
C GLU A 434 33.88 28.69 -7.16
N THR A 435 33.90 29.22 -8.38
CA THR A 435 35.16 29.51 -9.06
C THR A 435 35.96 30.47 -8.19
N PRO A 436 37.25 30.19 -7.90
CA PRO A 436 38.07 31.12 -7.15
C PRO A 436 38.35 32.34 -8.03
N SER A 437 37.82 33.51 -7.67
CA SER A 437 38.26 34.77 -8.25
C SER A 437 39.67 35.05 -7.76
N ALA A 438 40.64 34.88 -8.65
CA ALA A 438 41.94 35.49 -8.52
C ALA A 438 41.77 37.00 -8.67
N GLU A 439 41.95 37.74 -7.57
CA GLU A 439 42.44 39.11 -7.50
C GLU A 439 42.29 39.58 -6.05
N ASP A 440 43.40 39.57 -5.31
CA ASP A 440 43.81 40.70 -4.46
C ASP A 440 45.09 40.32 -3.73
N ASP A 441 46.20 40.50 -4.45
CA ASP A 441 47.55 40.45 -3.90
C ASP A 441 48.23 41.79 -4.22
N ILE A 442 47.85 42.87 -3.50
CA ILE A 442 48.68 44.08 -3.36
C ILE A 442 48.57 44.62 -1.92
N ARG A 443 49.62 44.33 -1.15
CA ARG A 443 50.04 44.96 0.13
C ARG A 443 50.23 46.51 -0.01
N PRO A 444 50.28 47.34 1.06
CA PRO A 444 51.09 47.05 2.25
C PRO A 444 50.70 47.62 3.64
N SER A 445 51.41 47.06 4.61
CA SER A 445 51.69 47.45 6.00
C SER A 445 51.26 48.84 6.50
N CYS A 446 50.67 48.84 7.70
CA CYS A 446 51.09 49.75 8.78
C CYS A 446 50.84 49.08 10.14
N ASP A 447 51.91 48.96 10.92
CA ASP A 447 51.91 48.72 12.36
C ASP A 447 51.09 49.79 13.10
N HIS A 448 50.35 49.38 14.14
CA HIS A 448 50.45 49.97 15.48
C HIS A 448 49.67 49.11 16.50
N SER A 449 50.40 48.67 17.52
CA SER A 449 50.05 48.61 18.97
C SER A 449 48.65 49.19 19.31
N SER A 450 47.81 48.63 20.19
CA SER A 450 48.08 48.11 21.53
C SER A 450 46.75 47.72 22.21
N VAL A 451 46.80 46.67 23.03
CA VAL A 451 46.21 46.46 24.38
C VAL A 451 44.96 47.28 24.76
N GLY A 452 43.89 46.56 25.14
CA GLY A 452 42.71 47.04 25.86
C GLY A 452 41.64 45.98 25.96
#